data_AF-A0A432URS9-F1
#
_entry.id   AF-A0A432URS9-F1
#
_cell.length_a   1.000
_cell.length_b   1.000
_cell.length_c   1.000
_cell.angle_alpha   90.00
_cell.angle_beta   90.00
_cell.angle_gamma   90.00
#
_symmetry.space_group_name_H-M   'P 1'
#
loop_
_entity.id
_entity.type
_entity.pdbx_description
1 polymer ?
#
loop_
_entity_poly.entity_id
_entity_poly.type
_entity_poly.pdbx_seq_one_letter_code
_entity_poly.pdbx_strand_id
1 'polypeptide(L)'
;MNEFDIDNQYRTLSPGQILSWIEDDMQIMRLRTDRDVIPGGYMAAAIPMLVDWPASDLHGEPASIVVRHVNYGGNPFEKSTVLHSVRVPLDGLEGAELTLVPFGEGGRLGPLQHVQLRFIFESNKEPVLVDLAGAETGADPSIPDLVFGWVSWRRPDIDWDLRKGLDDDAQIYWLSLRAFAGSQMFLEDVLKGRDWFSYPLRLPGGKQGLAELFKSTVTLGDSVARDTLSRMLAGGEDAWLKHQPPGDTAEQDIHSQWNKLLGQIQTADSQALAPVYLPPEQDTYNPLVRSCATMARYAVLLTVKRLIDNGQSEGVVLDKLPEPLLGSTEVWMKELAHTGLRGLFLRAPLAMRYVMRHHESVPPDLPIELDGAGLLQRRNGKRYRIHYSHKGTTPYGRAFFI
;
A
#
# COMPACT_ATOMS: atom_id res chain seq x y z
N MET A 1 -8.45 -29.41 -18.40
CA MET A 1 -8.08 -28.05 -18.81
C MET A 1 -6.57 -28.02 -18.76
N ASN A 2 -5.90 -28.02 -19.91
CA ASN A 2 -4.43 -28.13 -19.97
C ASN A 2 -3.81 -26.86 -19.39
N GLU A 3 -2.71 -26.98 -18.64
CA GLU A 3 -1.89 -25.85 -18.16
C GLU A 3 -1.54 -24.86 -19.28
N PHE A 4 -1.43 -25.36 -20.53
CA PHE A 4 -1.15 -24.55 -21.73
C PHE A 4 -2.25 -23.58 -22.15
N ASP A 5 -3.50 -23.72 -21.67
CA ASP A 5 -4.63 -22.85 -22.09
C ASP A 5 -4.82 -21.63 -21.17
N ILE A 6 -4.20 -21.63 -19.99
CA ILE A 6 -4.31 -20.55 -19.00
C ILE A 6 -3.39 -19.38 -19.37
N ASP A 7 -2.24 -19.65 -20.00
CA ASP A 7 -1.25 -18.63 -20.37
C ASP A 7 -1.66 -17.75 -21.56
N ASN A 8 -2.65 -18.15 -22.35
CA ASN A 8 -3.15 -17.35 -23.47
C ASN A 8 -4.15 -16.25 -23.04
N GLN A 9 -4.56 -16.25 -21.77
CA GLN A 9 -5.50 -15.26 -21.22
C GLN A 9 -4.80 -13.98 -20.74
N TYR A 10 -3.52 -14.05 -20.40
CA TYR A 10 -2.78 -12.94 -19.78
C TYR A 10 -1.79 -12.29 -20.75
N ARG A 11 -1.62 -10.97 -20.59
CA ARG A 11 -0.52 -10.23 -21.22
C ARG A 11 0.58 -10.05 -20.19
N THR A 12 1.64 -10.84 -20.30
CA THR A 12 2.85 -10.66 -19.49
C THR A 12 3.66 -9.47 -20.01
N LEU A 13 3.96 -8.50 -19.14
CA LEU A 13 4.82 -7.37 -19.46
C LEU A 13 6.27 -7.85 -19.59
N SER A 14 6.95 -7.44 -20.66
CA SER A 14 8.37 -7.74 -20.87
C SER A 14 9.26 -6.96 -19.89
N PRO A 15 10.49 -7.44 -19.60
CA PRO A 15 11.47 -6.68 -18.82
C PRO A 15 11.70 -5.29 -19.41
N GLY A 16 11.80 -5.17 -20.73
CA GLY A 16 11.87 -3.88 -21.42
C GLY A 16 10.65 -2.98 -21.19
N GLN A 17 9.43 -3.52 -21.11
CA GLN A 17 8.24 -2.74 -20.74
C GLN A 17 8.24 -2.30 -19.26
N ILE A 18 8.77 -3.14 -18.37
CA ILE A 18 8.92 -2.83 -16.95
C ILE A 18 10.08 -1.85 -16.71
N LEU A 19 11.15 -1.94 -17.48
CA LEU A 19 12.23 -0.97 -17.49
C LEU A 19 11.77 0.33 -18.13
N SER A 20 11.00 0.30 -19.21
CA SER A 20 10.43 1.50 -19.79
C SER A 20 9.53 2.25 -18.81
N TRP A 21 8.98 1.53 -17.85
CA TRP A 21 8.21 2.09 -16.76
C TRP A 21 9.07 2.66 -15.62
N ILE A 22 10.27 2.13 -15.42
CA ILE A 22 11.27 2.63 -14.47
C ILE A 22 12.11 3.76 -15.09
N GLU A 23 12.34 3.76 -16.41
CA GLU A 23 13.40 4.52 -17.10
C GLU A 23 12.98 5.24 -18.39
N ASP A 24 11.85 4.94 -19.04
CA ASP A 24 11.55 5.47 -20.39
C ASP A 24 10.43 6.52 -20.39
N ASP A 25 10.83 7.74 -20.77
CA ASP A 25 10.35 8.99 -20.22
C ASP A 25 9.00 9.51 -20.77
N MET A 26 8.22 8.69 -21.49
CA MET A 26 7.16 9.18 -22.38
C MET A 26 5.78 8.52 -22.22
N GLN A 27 5.60 7.42 -21.47
CA GLN A 27 4.34 6.66 -21.48
C GLN A 27 3.62 6.58 -20.14
N ILE A 28 2.40 7.13 -20.10
CA ILE A 28 1.38 6.82 -19.10
C ILE A 28 0.99 5.35 -19.23
N MET A 29 1.14 4.56 -18.16
CA MET A 29 0.85 3.13 -18.23
C MET A 29 -0.62 2.84 -17.95
N ARG A 30 -1.37 2.52 -19.00
CA ARG A 30 -2.73 1.98 -18.90
C ARG A 30 -2.69 0.46 -18.79
N LEU A 31 -3.14 -0.05 -17.66
CA LEU A 31 -3.16 -1.48 -17.34
C LEU A 31 -4.57 -2.02 -17.25
N ARG A 32 -4.74 -3.27 -17.66
CA ARG A 32 -5.94 -4.09 -17.47
C ARG A 32 -5.79 -4.90 -16.19
N THR A 33 -6.65 -4.67 -15.21
CA THR A 33 -6.56 -5.31 -13.89
C THR A 33 -6.82 -6.82 -13.95
N ASP A 34 -7.49 -7.31 -14.99
CA ASP A 34 -7.82 -8.71 -15.21
C ASP A 34 -6.92 -9.43 -16.23
N ARG A 35 -6.01 -8.70 -16.90
CA ARG A 35 -5.23 -9.25 -18.02
C ARG A 35 -3.73 -9.03 -17.91
N ASP A 36 -3.31 -7.88 -17.42
CA ASP A 36 -1.90 -7.50 -17.46
C ASP A 36 -1.17 -7.98 -16.21
N VAL A 37 -0.10 -8.75 -16.43
CA VAL A 37 0.70 -9.36 -15.38
C VAL A 37 2.17 -9.03 -15.55
N ILE A 38 2.90 -8.94 -14.45
CA ILE A 38 4.37 -8.92 -14.48
C ILE A 38 4.91 -10.36 -14.60
N PRO A 39 6.20 -10.57 -14.93
CA PRO A 39 6.84 -11.87 -14.80
C PRO A 39 6.57 -12.49 -13.42
N GLY A 40 6.15 -13.76 -13.42
CA GLY A 40 5.60 -14.44 -12.25
C GLY A 40 4.07 -14.47 -12.16
N GLY A 41 3.35 -13.78 -13.06
CA GLY A 41 1.90 -13.88 -13.23
C GLY A 41 1.06 -12.97 -12.32
N TYR A 42 1.70 -12.11 -11.54
CA TYR A 42 1.02 -11.20 -10.60
C TYR A 42 0.46 -9.98 -11.31
N MET A 43 -0.70 -9.48 -10.86
CA MET A 43 -1.40 -8.34 -11.47
C MET A 43 -0.48 -7.12 -11.55
N ALA A 44 -0.11 -6.69 -12.75
CA ALA A 44 0.70 -5.48 -12.94
C ALA A 44 -0.02 -4.24 -12.40
N ALA A 45 -1.35 -4.21 -12.58
CA ALA A 45 -2.22 -3.18 -12.04
C ALA A 45 -2.15 -3.02 -10.52
N ALA A 46 -1.64 -4.04 -9.80
CA ALA A 46 -1.51 -4.08 -8.35
C ALA A 46 -0.03 -4.01 -7.88
N ILE A 47 0.91 -3.59 -8.74
CA ILE A 47 2.30 -3.40 -8.35
C ILE A 47 2.44 -2.50 -7.10
N PRO A 48 3.38 -2.75 -6.18
CA PRO A 48 3.64 -1.83 -5.09
C PRO A 48 4.06 -0.44 -5.57
N MET A 49 3.81 0.58 -4.76
CA MET A 49 4.45 1.90 -4.93
C MET A 49 5.97 1.78 -4.74
N LEU A 50 6.71 2.64 -5.42
CA LEU A 50 8.16 2.79 -5.26
C LEU A 50 8.49 4.26 -5.05
N VAL A 51 9.60 4.53 -4.37
CA VAL A 51 10.17 5.86 -4.28
C VAL A 51 11.32 5.98 -5.26
N ASP A 52 11.30 7.06 -6.04
CA ASP A 52 12.43 7.48 -6.85
C ASP A 52 13.35 8.36 -6.00
N TRP A 53 14.26 7.71 -5.27
CA TRP A 53 15.19 8.42 -4.40
C TRP A 53 16.12 9.38 -5.15
N PRO A 54 16.70 9.01 -6.32
CA PRO A 54 17.50 9.93 -7.12
C PRO A 54 16.76 11.20 -7.56
N ALA A 55 15.44 11.11 -7.83
CA ALA A 55 14.62 12.26 -8.20
C ALA A 55 13.98 12.99 -7.00
N SER A 56 14.18 12.49 -5.77
CA SER A 56 13.66 13.08 -4.54
C SER A 56 14.69 14.03 -3.91
N ASP A 57 14.22 15.07 -3.22
CA ASP A 57 15.09 15.99 -2.48
C ASP A 57 14.51 16.24 -1.08
N LEU A 58 15.08 15.56 -0.08
CA LEU A 58 14.53 15.52 1.28
C LEU A 58 14.98 16.71 2.14
N HIS A 59 15.92 17.51 1.62
CA HIS A 59 16.52 18.65 2.31
C HIS A 59 16.46 19.95 1.50
N GLY A 60 15.88 19.90 0.29
CA GLY A 60 15.69 21.04 -0.58
C GLY A 60 14.69 22.06 -0.05
N GLU A 61 14.60 23.16 -0.79
CA GLU A 61 13.68 24.27 -0.54
C GLU A 61 12.87 24.52 -1.84
N PRO A 62 11.72 23.83 -2.05
CA PRO A 62 11.03 22.95 -1.10
C PRO A 62 11.49 21.48 -1.16
N ALA A 63 11.44 20.80 0.00
CA ALA A 63 11.72 19.37 0.10
C ALA A 63 10.58 18.54 -0.52
N SER A 64 10.92 17.50 -1.27
CA SER A 64 9.97 16.67 -1.98
C SER A 64 10.38 15.19 -2.11
N ILE A 65 9.38 14.34 -2.30
CA ILE A 65 9.54 12.91 -2.62
C ILE A 65 8.82 12.60 -3.92
N VAL A 66 9.50 11.92 -4.83
CA VAL A 66 8.89 11.39 -6.05
C VAL A 66 8.41 9.96 -5.79
N VAL A 67 7.09 9.77 -5.82
CA VAL A 67 6.42 8.48 -5.65
C VAL A 67 5.98 7.97 -7.01
N ARG A 68 6.39 6.74 -7.34
CA ARG A 68 5.99 6.01 -8.55
C ARG A 68 4.83 5.07 -8.27
N HIS A 69 4.10 4.75 -9.34
CA HIS A 69 2.97 3.82 -9.34
C HIS A 69 1.76 4.30 -8.53
N VAL A 70 1.54 5.62 -8.50
CA VAL A 70 0.32 6.20 -7.93
C VAL A 70 -0.83 5.93 -8.89
N ASN A 71 -1.88 5.26 -8.41
CA ASN A 71 -3.09 5.05 -9.20
C ASN A 71 -3.88 6.37 -9.31
N TYR A 72 -3.91 6.91 -10.52
CA TYR A 72 -4.64 8.14 -10.86
C TYR A 72 -5.27 7.96 -12.24
N GLY A 73 -6.58 7.71 -12.25
CA GLY A 73 -7.35 7.47 -13.47
C GLY A 73 -7.50 5.99 -13.86
N GLY A 74 -8.15 5.79 -15.01
CA GLY A 74 -8.66 4.49 -15.44
C GLY A 74 -10.18 4.40 -15.27
N ASN A 75 -10.73 3.24 -15.60
CA ASN A 75 -12.16 2.99 -15.56
C ASN A 75 -12.41 1.63 -14.88
N PRO A 76 -12.98 1.61 -13.65
CA PRO A 76 -13.28 0.39 -12.93
C PRO A 76 -14.22 -0.57 -13.68
N PHE A 77 -15.17 -0.05 -14.48
CA PHE A 77 -16.08 -0.88 -15.29
C PHE A 77 -15.35 -1.53 -16.46
N GLU A 78 -14.41 -0.83 -17.06
CA GLU A 78 -13.51 -1.40 -18.06
C GLU A 78 -12.37 -2.18 -17.43
N LYS A 79 -12.28 -2.30 -16.09
CA LYS A 79 -11.16 -2.94 -15.40
C LYS A 79 -9.81 -2.38 -15.86
N SER A 80 -9.74 -1.07 -16.03
CA SER A 80 -8.50 -0.38 -16.38
C SER A 80 -8.06 0.55 -15.27
N THR A 81 -6.75 0.62 -15.04
CA THR A 81 -6.11 1.55 -14.11
C THR A 81 -4.96 2.25 -14.84
N VAL A 82 -4.62 3.44 -14.36
CA VAL A 82 -3.50 4.20 -14.86
C VAL A 82 -2.55 4.51 -13.72
N LEU A 83 -1.27 4.18 -13.92
CA LEU A 83 -0.23 4.40 -12.92
C LEU A 83 0.64 5.60 -13.32
N HIS A 84 0.83 6.52 -12.40
CA HIS A 84 1.55 7.78 -12.57
C HIS A 84 2.72 7.91 -11.59
N SER A 85 3.62 8.84 -11.90
CA SER A 85 4.61 9.39 -10.98
C SER A 85 4.10 10.72 -10.42
N VAL A 86 4.35 10.95 -9.14
CA VAL A 86 3.87 12.13 -8.41
C VAL A 86 5.02 12.72 -7.60
N ARG A 87 5.28 14.02 -7.76
CA ARG A 87 6.17 14.76 -6.87
C ARG A 87 5.35 15.30 -5.70
N VAL A 88 5.72 14.90 -4.50
CA VAL A 88 5.03 15.23 -3.26
C VAL A 88 5.85 16.24 -2.47
N PRO A 89 5.39 17.50 -2.30
CA PRO A 89 6.04 18.46 -1.42
C PRO A 89 5.81 18.09 0.05
N LEU A 90 6.88 17.97 0.83
CA LEU A 90 6.79 17.55 2.24
C LEU A 90 6.27 18.67 3.16
N ASP A 91 6.45 19.92 2.77
CA ASP A 91 5.94 21.10 3.48
C ASP A 91 4.47 21.42 3.15
N GLY A 92 3.89 20.70 2.19
CA GLY A 92 2.50 20.80 1.77
C GLY A 92 1.52 19.98 2.61
N LEU A 93 1.97 19.14 3.54
CA LEU A 93 1.08 18.30 4.35
C LEU A 93 0.25 19.13 5.34
N GLU A 94 -1.06 19.12 5.16
CA GLU A 94 -2.04 19.77 6.05
C GLU A 94 -2.51 18.81 7.16
N GLY A 95 -2.72 17.54 6.81
CA GLY A 95 -3.24 16.54 7.73
C GLY A 95 -3.02 15.11 7.27
N ALA A 96 -3.24 14.18 8.19
CA ALA A 96 -3.29 12.75 7.89
C ALA A 96 -4.46 12.11 8.62
N GLU A 97 -5.09 11.12 8.01
CA GLU A 97 -6.24 10.40 8.56
C GLU A 97 -6.00 8.89 8.51
N LEU A 98 -6.32 8.21 9.62
CA LEU A 98 -6.54 6.77 9.61
C LEU A 98 -7.96 6.52 9.12
N THR A 99 -8.11 5.84 7.99
CA THR A 99 -9.42 5.59 7.37
C THR A 99 -9.77 4.11 7.40
N LEU A 100 -10.93 3.80 7.98
CA LEU A 100 -11.49 2.45 8.03
C LEU A 100 -12.57 2.32 6.93
N VAL A 101 -12.44 1.30 6.09
CA VAL A 101 -13.34 1.01 4.97
C VAL A 101 -13.92 -0.40 5.11
N PRO A 102 -15.14 -0.56 5.60
CA PRO A 102 -15.74 -1.87 5.83
C PRO A 102 -16.05 -2.65 4.55
N PHE A 103 -15.84 -3.97 4.58
CA PHE A 103 -16.25 -4.88 3.53
C PHE A 103 -17.64 -5.46 3.86
N GLY A 104 -18.69 -4.97 3.19
CA GLY A 104 -20.04 -5.56 3.24
C GLY A 104 -20.94 -5.07 4.38
N GLU A 105 -21.97 -5.86 4.70
CA GLU A 105 -23.00 -5.51 5.69
C GLU A 105 -22.42 -5.43 7.12
N GLY A 106 -22.84 -4.42 7.89
CA GLY A 106 -22.34 -4.13 9.25
C GLY A 106 -21.65 -2.77 9.40
N GLY A 107 -21.37 -2.08 8.29
CA GLY A 107 -20.78 -0.73 8.30
C GLY A 107 -19.49 -0.69 9.13
N ARG A 108 -19.24 0.36 9.91
CA ARG A 108 -18.00 0.53 10.71
C ARG A 108 -17.67 -0.59 11.71
N LEU A 109 -18.63 -1.46 12.02
CA LEU A 109 -18.47 -2.60 12.93
C LEU A 109 -18.38 -3.93 12.16
N GLY A 110 -18.29 -3.86 10.83
CA GLY A 110 -18.11 -5.02 9.97
C GLY A 110 -16.85 -5.80 10.39
N PRO A 111 -16.90 -7.14 10.34
CA PRO A 111 -15.82 -8.00 10.83
C PRO A 111 -14.56 -7.92 9.97
N LEU A 112 -14.68 -7.46 8.72
CA LEU A 112 -13.56 -7.25 7.79
C LEU A 112 -13.59 -5.80 7.31
N GLN A 113 -12.46 -5.12 7.45
CA GLN A 113 -12.30 -3.75 7.03
C GLN A 113 -10.92 -3.58 6.40
N HIS A 114 -10.85 -2.74 5.39
CA HIS A 114 -9.59 -2.20 4.94
C HIS A 114 -9.21 -1.00 5.80
N VAL A 115 -7.92 -0.83 6.07
CA VAL A 115 -7.37 0.31 6.79
C VAL A 115 -6.39 1.04 5.89
N GLN A 116 -6.55 2.34 5.75
CA GLN A 116 -5.78 3.19 4.87
C GLN A 116 -5.20 4.37 5.65
N LEU A 117 -4.06 4.88 5.19
CA LEU A 117 -3.53 6.19 5.61
C LEU A 117 -3.76 7.18 4.48
N ARG A 118 -4.53 8.23 4.78
CA ARG A 118 -4.82 9.32 3.84
C ARG A 118 -4.02 10.55 4.25
N PHE A 119 -3.27 11.13 3.33
CA PHE A 119 -2.49 12.36 3.51
C PHE A 119 -3.14 13.48 2.71
N ILE A 120 -3.46 14.58 3.38
CA ILE A 120 -4.18 15.72 2.84
C ILE A 120 -3.19 16.89 2.72
N PHE A 121 -3.23 17.58 1.59
CA PHE A 121 -2.29 18.65 1.27
C PHE A 121 -2.95 20.01 1.24
N GLU A 122 -2.20 21.03 1.63
CA GLU A 122 -2.61 22.43 1.58
C GLU A 122 -2.85 22.87 0.13
N SER A 123 -3.84 23.74 -0.05
CA SER A 123 -4.07 24.34 -1.36
C SER A 123 -2.83 25.09 -1.86
N ASN A 124 -2.45 24.88 -3.12
CA ASN A 124 -1.22 25.36 -3.79
C ASN A 124 0.08 24.67 -3.34
N LYS A 125 0.00 23.60 -2.55
CA LYS A 125 1.12 22.70 -2.22
C LYS A 125 0.71 21.25 -2.38
N GLU A 126 -0.18 20.99 -3.33
CA GLU A 126 -0.61 19.65 -3.68
C GLU A 126 0.54 18.88 -4.34
N PRO A 127 0.59 17.55 -4.16
CA PRO A 127 1.33 16.69 -5.05
C PRO A 127 0.94 16.94 -6.50
N VAL A 128 1.95 16.96 -7.37
CA VAL A 128 1.74 17.17 -8.80
C VAL A 128 2.11 15.90 -9.56
N LEU A 129 1.25 15.55 -10.53
CA LEU A 129 1.60 14.58 -11.56
C LEU A 129 2.83 15.09 -12.29
N VAL A 130 3.86 14.26 -12.32
CA VAL A 130 5.06 14.54 -13.09
C VAL A 130 5.14 13.58 -14.26
N ASP A 131 5.56 14.10 -15.40
CA ASP A 131 6.16 13.26 -16.41
C ASP A 131 7.50 12.73 -15.89
N LEU A 132 8.10 11.85 -16.67
CA LEU A 132 9.30 11.14 -16.26
C LEU A 132 10.56 12.02 -16.36
N ALA A 133 10.51 13.18 -17.05
CA ALA A 133 11.51 14.26 -16.96
C ALA A 133 11.34 15.13 -15.69
N GLY A 134 10.31 14.85 -14.88
CA GLY A 134 9.98 15.59 -13.68
C GLY A 134 9.22 16.89 -13.95
N ALA A 135 8.75 17.15 -15.16
CA ALA A 135 7.90 18.30 -15.45
C ALA A 135 6.44 17.98 -15.14
N GLU A 136 5.65 18.98 -14.79
CA GLU A 136 4.22 18.79 -14.50
C GLU A 136 3.45 18.33 -15.74
N THR A 137 2.51 17.41 -15.58
CA THR A 137 1.76 16.82 -16.69
C THR A 137 0.28 16.62 -16.39
N GLY A 138 -0.55 16.61 -17.44
CA GLY A 138 -2.01 16.49 -17.34
C GLY A 138 -2.75 17.83 -17.34
N ALA A 139 -4.06 17.78 -17.58
CA ALA A 139 -4.91 18.97 -17.60
C ALA A 139 -5.23 19.51 -16.20
N ASP A 140 -5.18 18.64 -15.19
CA ASP A 140 -5.30 18.95 -13.77
C ASP A 140 -4.23 18.12 -13.02
N PRO A 141 -3.00 18.65 -12.90
CA PRO A 141 -1.87 17.89 -12.36
C PRO A 141 -1.94 17.74 -10.83
N SER A 142 -2.72 18.58 -10.15
CA SER A 142 -2.72 18.69 -8.68
C SER A 142 -3.60 17.63 -8.04
N ILE A 143 -3.03 16.91 -7.06
CA ILE A 143 -3.72 15.85 -6.32
C ILE A 143 -3.92 16.31 -4.87
N PRO A 144 -5.16 16.62 -4.42
CA PRO A 144 -5.39 17.20 -3.09
C PRO A 144 -5.04 16.24 -1.94
N ASP A 145 -5.03 14.93 -2.20
CA ASP A 145 -4.73 13.91 -1.22
C ASP A 145 -4.23 12.60 -1.82
N LEU A 146 -3.34 11.93 -1.07
CA LEU A 146 -2.84 10.60 -1.39
C LEU A 146 -3.33 9.59 -0.35
N VAL A 147 -3.75 8.42 -0.83
CA VAL A 147 -4.22 7.32 0.02
C VAL A 147 -3.28 6.14 -0.16
N PHE A 148 -2.76 5.65 0.97
CA PHE A 148 -1.90 4.49 1.04
C PHE A 148 -2.63 3.34 1.72
N GLY A 149 -2.58 2.16 1.09
CA GLY A 149 -3.17 0.94 1.63
C GLY A 149 -2.24 -0.24 1.41
N TRP A 150 -1.97 -1.01 2.47
CA TRP A 150 -1.28 -2.28 2.35
C TRP A 150 -2.25 -3.35 1.85
N VAL A 151 -1.94 -3.99 0.73
CA VAL A 151 -2.83 -4.95 0.09
C VAL A 151 -2.12 -6.24 -0.27
N SER A 152 -2.91 -7.30 -0.43
CA SER A 152 -2.47 -8.58 -0.97
C SER A 152 -2.22 -8.46 -2.47
N TRP A 153 -0.95 -8.43 -2.89
CA TRP A 153 -0.59 -8.53 -4.29
C TRP A 153 -0.65 -9.98 -4.74
N ARG A 154 -1.38 -10.24 -5.83
CA ARG A 154 -1.77 -11.59 -6.26
C ARG A 154 -1.96 -11.68 -7.77
N ARG A 155 -2.15 -12.89 -8.27
CA ARG A 155 -2.52 -13.16 -9.67
C ARG A 155 -3.98 -12.75 -9.96
N PRO A 156 -4.34 -12.40 -11.22
CA PRO A 156 -5.71 -11.98 -11.56
C PRO A 156 -6.79 -13.07 -11.40
N ASP A 157 -6.44 -14.35 -11.56
CA ASP A 157 -7.32 -15.52 -11.39
C ASP A 157 -7.55 -15.93 -9.93
N ILE A 158 -6.76 -15.38 -9.00
CA ILE A 158 -6.84 -15.74 -7.60
C ILE A 158 -7.73 -14.73 -6.88
N ASP A 159 -8.87 -15.18 -6.38
CA ASP A 159 -9.71 -14.39 -5.48
C ASP A 159 -9.06 -14.24 -4.09
N TRP A 160 -9.48 -13.19 -3.38
CA TRP A 160 -9.07 -13.00 -1.99
C TRP A 160 -9.82 -13.98 -1.08
N ASP A 161 -9.08 -14.76 -0.29
CA ASP A 161 -9.63 -15.64 0.74
C ASP A 161 -8.85 -15.43 2.04
N LEU A 162 -9.57 -15.08 3.11
CA LEU A 162 -8.99 -14.82 4.42
C LEU A 162 -8.20 -16.02 4.95
N ARG A 163 -8.70 -17.25 4.78
CA ARG A 163 -8.06 -18.46 5.32
C ARG A 163 -6.80 -18.77 4.55
N LYS A 164 -6.83 -18.67 3.21
CA LYS A 164 -5.63 -18.86 2.38
C LYS A 164 -4.52 -17.88 2.76
N GLY A 165 -4.88 -16.64 3.09
CA GLY A 165 -3.91 -15.64 3.52
C GLY A 165 -3.29 -15.89 4.90
N LEU A 166 -3.82 -16.81 5.71
CA LEU A 166 -3.21 -17.17 7.00
C LEU A 166 -1.97 -18.04 6.84
N ASP A 167 -1.80 -18.70 5.70
CA ASP A 167 -0.60 -19.45 5.36
C ASP A 167 0.33 -18.59 4.50
N ASP A 168 1.34 -18.02 5.15
CA ASP A 168 2.37 -17.25 4.49
C ASP A 168 3.38 -18.12 3.73
N ASP A 169 3.57 -19.38 4.12
CA ASP A 169 4.47 -20.30 3.41
C ASP A 169 3.97 -20.61 2.00
N ALA A 170 2.66 -20.52 1.77
CA ALA A 170 2.05 -20.74 0.46
C ALA A 170 2.31 -19.60 -0.54
N GLN A 171 2.81 -18.43 -0.08
CA GLN A 171 3.17 -17.27 -0.93
C GLN A 171 2.09 -16.87 -1.96
N ILE A 172 0.82 -17.06 -1.60
CA ILE A 172 -0.32 -16.75 -2.47
C ILE A 172 -0.50 -15.23 -2.58
N TYR A 173 -0.22 -14.51 -1.49
CA TYR A 173 -0.39 -13.07 -1.36
C TYR A 173 0.91 -12.40 -0.89
N TRP A 174 1.53 -11.63 -1.76
CA TRP A 174 2.65 -10.76 -1.35
C TRP A 174 2.12 -9.49 -0.68
N LEU A 175 2.87 -8.99 0.30
CA LEU A 175 2.58 -7.73 0.94
C LEU A 175 3.02 -6.59 0.02
N SER A 176 2.12 -5.63 -0.22
CA SER A 176 2.42 -4.47 -1.06
C SER A 176 1.80 -3.22 -0.48
N LEU A 177 2.58 -2.13 -0.41
CA LEU A 177 1.99 -0.81 -0.19
C LEU A 177 1.55 -0.28 -1.55
N ARG A 178 0.29 0.14 -1.64
CA ARG A 178 -0.27 0.78 -2.84
C ARG A 178 -0.54 2.24 -2.55
N ALA A 179 -0.29 3.09 -3.55
CA ALA A 179 -0.58 4.52 -3.50
C ALA A 179 -1.68 4.86 -4.51
N PHE A 180 -2.62 5.70 -4.11
CA PHE A 180 -3.74 6.15 -4.92
C PHE A 180 -3.92 7.65 -4.74
N ALA A 181 -4.37 8.34 -5.78
CA ALA A 181 -5.07 9.61 -5.54
C ALA A 181 -6.35 9.34 -4.77
N GLY A 182 -6.66 10.18 -3.78
CA GLY A 182 -7.79 9.94 -2.90
C GLY A 182 -9.11 9.86 -3.64
N SER A 183 -9.32 10.71 -4.65
CA SER A 183 -10.53 10.73 -5.49
C SER A 183 -10.77 9.40 -6.20
N GLN A 184 -9.72 8.81 -6.77
CA GLN A 184 -9.76 7.51 -7.43
C GLN A 184 -10.13 6.40 -6.43
N MET A 185 -9.46 6.33 -5.28
CA MET A 185 -9.73 5.29 -4.28
C MET A 185 -11.15 5.41 -3.71
N PHE A 186 -11.60 6.63 -3.42
CA PHE A 186 -12.93 6.88 -2.89
C PHE A 186 -14.03 6.51 -3.89
N LEU A 187 -13.85 6.84 -5.17
CA LEU A 187 -14.77 6.44 -6.23
C LEU A 187 -14.87 4.91 -6.32
N GLU A 188 -13.74 4.21 -6.32
CA GLU A 188 -13.71 2.73 -6.39
C GLU A 188 -14.40 2.06 -5.19
N ASP A 189 -14.25 2.62 -3.99
CA ASP A 189 -14.91 2.12 -2.78
C ASP A 189 -16.42 2.42 -2.81
N VAL A 190 -16.82 3.62 -3.22
CA VAL A 190 -18.23 4.00 -3.37
C VAL A 190 -18.95 3.13 -4.40
N LEU A 191 -18.32 2.83 -5.54
CA LEU A 191 -18.88 1.93 -6.55
C LEU A 191 -19.10 0.51 -6.00
N LYS A 192 -18.40 0.13 -4.93
CA LYS A 192 -18.57 -1.13 -4.20
C LYS A 192 -19.48 -0.99 -2.97
N GLY A 193 -20.15 0.16 -2.81
CA GLY A 193 -21.04 0.46 -1.69
C GLY A 193 -20.33 0.63 -0.36
N ARG A 194 -19.05 1.05 -0.36
CA ARG A 194 -18.23 1.17 0.84
C ARG A 194 -18.05 2.63 1.24
N ASP A 195 -18.34 2.91 2.50
CA ASP A 195 -18.15 4.22 3.10
C ASP A 195 -16.80 4.29 3.83
N TRP A 196 -16.27 5.51 3.98
CA TRP A 196 -15.05 5.76 4.73
C TRP A 196 -15.37 6.32 6.13
N PHE A 197 -14.73 5.75 7.15
CA PHE A 197 -14.75 6.25 8.52
C PHE A 197 -13.35 6.73 8.90
N SER A 198 -13.13 8.03 8.75
CA SER A 198 -11.81 8.65 8.87
C SER A 198 -11.61 9.29 10.25
N TYR A 199 -10.42 9.10 10.78
CA TYR A 199 -9.98 9.61 12.09
C TYR A 199 -8.73 10.48 11.87
N PRO A 200 -8.86 11.81 11.98
CA PRO A 200 -7.72 12.70 11.84
C PRO A 200 -6.67 12.42 12.91
N LEU A 201 -5.44 12.20 12.47
CA LEU A 201 -4.30 11.95 13.33
C LEU A 201 -3.85 13.28 13.97
N ARG A 202 -3.31 13.15 15.19
CA ARG A 202 -2.62 14.20 15.93
C ARG A 202 -1.23 13.68 16.27
N LEU A 203 -0.28 13.95 15.39
CA LEU A 203 1.11 13.57 15.60
C LEU A 203 1.85 14.63 16.44
N PRO A 204 2.82 14.24 17.27
CA PRO A 204 3.72 15.21 17.90
C PRO A 204 4.53 15.97 16.82
N GLY A 205 4.94 17.19 17.10
CA GLY A 205 5.68 18.03 16.13
C GLY A 205 4.83 18.63 14.99
N GLY A 206 3.50 18.46 15.01
CA GLY A 206 2.59 19.09 14.04
C GLY A 206 2.90 18.72 12.59
N LYS A 207 3.16 19.72 11.74
CA LYS A 207 3.52 19.51 10.32
C LYS A 207 4.79 18.66 10.14
N GLN A 208 5.79 18.84 11.00
CA GLN A 208 7.00 17.99 10.95
C GLN A 208 6.66 16.53 11.24
N GLY A 209 5.72 16.28 12.16
CA GLY A 209 5.20 14.94 12.43
C GLY A 209 4.49 14.34 11.23
N LEU A 210 3.69 15.13 10.50
CA LEU A 210 3.04 14.68 9.27
C LEU A 210 4.05 14.29 8.18
N ALA A 211 5.07 15.13 7.96
CA ALA A 211 6.15 14.83 7.03
C ALA A 211 6.91 13.56 7.43
N GLU A 212 7.18 13.37 8.73
CA GLU A 212 7.82 12.16 9.25
C GLU A 212 6.97 10.90 9.05
N LEU A 213 5.64 11.01 9.22
CA LEU A 213 4.72 9.90 8.94
C LEU A 213 4.71 9.54 7.46
N PHE A 214 4.66 10.55 6.59
CA PHE A 214 4.70 10.33 5.14
C PHE A 214 5.99 9.63 4.74
N LYS A 215 7.15 10.18 5.14
CA LYS A 215 8.47 9.59 4.90
C LYS A 215 8.55 8.15 5.41
N SER A 216 8.11 7.90 6.64
CA SER A 216 8.13 6.55 7.24
C SER A 216 7.24 5.58 6.48
N THR A 217 6.07 6.03 6.02
CA THR A 217 5.13 5.21 5.24
C THR A 217 5.72 4.83 3.88
N VAL A 218 6.24 5.80 3.13
CA VAL A 218 6.79 5.54 1.79
C VAL A 218 8.09 4.76 1.84
N THR A 219 8.95 5.00 2.84
CA THR A 219 10.20 4.23 3.04
C THR A 219 9.91 2.78 3.38
N LEU A 220 8.95 2.52 4.27
CA LEU A 220 8.51 1.18 4.61
C LEU A 220 7.91 0.47 3.39
N GLY A 221 7.06 1.15 2.63
CA GLY A 221 6.47 0.63 1.40
C GLY A 221 7.48 0.27 0.33
N ASP A 222 8.40 1.19 0.04
CA ASP A 222 9.47 1.04 -0.95
C ASP A 222 10.42 -0.11 -0.58
N SER A 223 10.82 -0.22 0.69
CA SER A 223 11.69 -1.31 1.16
C SER A 223 11.04 -2.68 0.94
N VAL A 224 9.79 -2.85 1.40
CA VAL A 224 9.04 -4.11 1.22
C VAL A 224 8.82 -4.41 -0.27
N ALA A 225 8.50 -3.39 -1.06
CA ALA A 225 8.30 -3.53 -2.50
C ALA A 225 9.56 -4.05 -3.20
N ARG A 226 10.72 -3.46 -2.91
CA ARG A 226 12.00 -3.84 -3.52
C ARG A 226 12.42 -5.24 -3.14
N ASP A 227 12.26 -5.62 -1.87
CA ASP A 227 12.56 -6.99 -1.40
C ASP A 227 11.63 -8.03 -2.03
N THR A 228 10.35 -7.70 -2.15
CA THR A 228 9.33 -8.55 -2.79
C THR A 228 9.63 -8.71 -4.28
N LEU A 229 9.82 -7.60 -4.99
CA LEU A 229 10.15 -7.59 -6.42
C LEU A 229 11.46 -8.32 -6.70
N SER A 230 12.51 -8.09 -5.93
CA SER A 230 13.80 -8.76 -6.10
C SER A 230 13.66 -10.28 -5.97
N ARG A 231 12.84 -10.78 -5.04
CA ARG A 231 12.61 -12.23 -4.89
C ARG A 231 11.73 -12.80 -5.99
N MET A 232 10.67 -12.09 -6.37
CA MET A 232 9.81 -12.50 -7.47
C MET A 232 10.59 -12.58 -8.79
N LEU A 233 11.50 -11.63 -9.03
CA LEU A 233 12.35 -11.61 -10.21
C LEU A 233 13.53 -12.60 -10.12
N ALA A 234 14.05 -12.92 -8.93
CA ALA A 234 15.07 -13.95 -8.81
C ALA A 234 14.62 -15.34 -9.35
N GLY A 235 13.31 -15.62 -9.39
CA GLY A 235 12.74 -16.81 -10.06
C GLY A 235 12.04 -16.52 -11.40
N GLY A 236 11.87 -15.24 -11.76
CA GLY A 236 11.12 -14.80 -12.94
C GLY A 236 11.89 -14.97 -14.25
N GLU A 237 13.22 -14.91 -14.21
CA GLU A 237 14.09 -15.02 -15.38
C GLU A 237 13.98 -16.41 -16.02
N ASP A 238 14.18 -17.47 -15.23
CA ASP A 238 14.06 -18.86 -15.67
C ASP A 238 12.66 -19.20 -16.17
N ALA A 239 11.62 -18.63 -15.53
CA ALA A 239 10.24 -18.83 -15.94
C ALA A 239 9.95 -18.11 -17.26
N TRP A 240 10.50 -16.91 -17.46
CA TRP A 240 10.29 -16.11 -18.67
C TRP A 240 11.05 -16.69 -19.88
N LEU A 241 12.31 -17.09 -19.69
CA LEU A 241 13.16 -17.70 -20.74
C LEU A 241 12.56 -19.01 -21.28
N LYS A 242 11.86 -19.80 -20.45
CA LYS A 242 11.16 -21.02 -20.87
C LYS A 242 10.04 -20.78 -21.89
N HIS A 243 9.50 -19.56 -21.97
CA HIS A 243 8.31 -19.23 -22.76
C HIS A 243 8.59 -18.21 -23.86
N GLN A 244 9.86 -17.89 -24.14
CA GLN A 244 10.21 -16.96 -25.20
C GLN A 244 10.12 -17.62 -26.59
N PRO A 245 9.55 -16.96 -27.62
CA PRO A 245 9.71 -17.42 -29.00
C PRO A 245 11.20 -17.31 -29.41
N PRO A 246 11.77 -18.33 -30.10
CA PRO A 246 13.21 -18.41 -30.34
C PRO A 246 13.72 -17.28 -31.24
N GLY A 247 14.83 -16.65 -30.84
CA GLY A 247 15.57 -15.67 -31.63
C GLY A 247 16.95 -15.38 -31.02
N ASP A 248 18.02 -15.77 -31.72
CA ASP A 248 19.41 -15.86 -31.23
C ASP A 248 20.08 -14.52 -30.83
N THR A 249 19.43 -13.37 -31.03
CA THR A 249 19.94 -12.05 -30.61
C THR A 249 19.17 -11.44 -29.43
N ALA A 250 18.13 -12.10 -28.93
CA ALA A 250 17.26 -11.56 -27.89
C ALA A 250 17.75 -11.91 -26.46
N GLU A 251 18.30 -13.10 -26.23
CA GLU A 251 18.62 -13.59 -24.87
C GLU A 251 19.66 -12.72 -24.13
N GLN A 252 20.74 -12.28 -24.79
CA GLN A 252 21.77 -11.43 -24.15
C GLN A 252 21.26 -10.02 -23.80
N ASP A 253 20.41 -9.45 -24.66
CA ASP A 253 19.75 -8.16 -24.41
C ASP A 253 18.76 -8.26 -23.25
N ILE A 254 18.05 -9.39 -23.14
CA ILE A 254 17.11 -9.66 -22.06
C ILE A 254 17.82 -9.88 -20.72
N HIS A 255 18.91 -10.64 -20.68
CA HIS A 255 19.73 -10.76 -19.47
C HIS A 255 20.27 -9.40 -19.01
N SER A 256 20.72 -8.56 -19.95
CA SER A 256 21.18 -7.20 -19.65
C SER A 256 20.04 -6.33 -19.09
N GLN A 257 18.86 -6.39 -19.70
CA GLN A 257 17.65 -5.72 -19.20
C GLN A 257 17.25 -6.24 -17.81
N TRP A 258 17.27 -7.55 -17.60
CA TRP A 258 16.94 -8.16 -16.32
C TRP A 258 17.88 -7.73 -15.20
N ASN A 259 19.19 -7.74 -15.46
CA ASN A 259 20.19 -7.27 -14.53
C ASN A 259 20.06 -5.77 -14.25
N LYS A 260 19.71 -4.96 -15.26
CA LYS A 260 19.43 -3.53 -15.08
C LYS A 260 18.20 -3.32 -14.19
N LEU A 261 17.13 -4.09 -14.41
CA LEU A 261 15.90 -4.05 -13.63
C LEU A 261 16.17 -4.40 -12.16
N LEU A 262 16.90 -5.49 -11.91
CA LEU A 262 17.32 -5.89 -10.56
C LEU A 262 18.21 -4.82 -9.91
N GLY A 263 19.17 -4.27 -10.65
CA GLY A 263 20.02 -3.18 -10.17
C GLY A 263 19.21 -1.96 -9.73
N GLN A 264 18.22 -1.53 -10.53
CA GLN A 264 17.35 -0.40 -10.19
C GLN A 264 16.48 -0.68 -8.97
N ILE A 265 15.94 -1.90 -8.86
CA ILE A 265 15.17 -2.34 -7.68
C ILE A 265 16.05 -2.35 -6.43
N GLN A 266 17.31 -2.74 -6.55
CA GLN A 266 18.27 -2.79 -5.43
C GLN A 266 18.91 -1.44 -5.10
N THR A 267 18.78 -0.43 -5.97
CA THR A 267 19.29 0.93 -5.73
C THR A 267 18.35 1.64 -4.74
N ALA A 268 18.44 1.28 -3.46
CA ALA A 268 17.81 1.98 -2.35
C ALA A 268 18.77 3.06 -1.85
N ASP A 269 18.41 4.34 -2.00
CA ASP A 269 19.11 5.39 -1.25
C ASP A 269 18.43 5.53 0.13
N SER A 270 19.22 5.28 1.17
CA SER A 270 18.78 5.12 2.56
C SER A 270 18.96 6.38 3.39
N GLN A 271 19.38 7.50 2.79
CA GLN A 271 19.94 8.61 3.58
C GLN A 271 18.95 9.42 4.42
N ALA A 272 17.63 9.25 4.30
CA ALA A 272 16.69 10.07 5.07
C ALA A 272 15.94 9.37 6.19
N LEU A 273 15.87 8.04 6.20
CA LEU A 273 15.28 7.27 7.28
C LEU A 273 15.97 5.90 7.29
N ALA A 274 16.46 5.45 8.45
CA ALA A 274 17.00 4.09 8.58
C ALA A 274 16.00 3.10 7.95
N PRO A 275 16.42 2.29 6.96
CA PRO A 275 15.52 1.36 6.29
C PRO A 275 14.82 0.50 7.32
N VAL A 276 13.50 0.43 7.21
CA VAL A 276 12.72 -0.48 8.06
C VAL A 276 12.68 -1.80 7.32
N TYR A 277 13.71 -2.61 7.56
CA TYR A 277 13.80 -3.92 6.94
C TYR A 277 12.81 -4.88 7.60
N LEU A 278 11.86 -5.39 6.81
CA LEU A 278 11.09 -6.55 7.22
C LEU A 278 11.91 -7.79 6.88
N PRO A 279 12.10 -8.73 7.83
CA PRO A 279 12.72 -10.01 7.53
C PRO A 279 12.05 -10.70 6.33
N PRO A 280 12.78 -11.49 5.53
CA PRO A 280 12.20 -12.17 4.35
C PRO A 280 10.99 -13.04 4.68
N GLU A 281 10.82 -13.51 5.92
CA GLU A 281 9.66 -14.28 6.34
C GLU A 281 8.39 -13.40 6.54
N GLN A 282 8.51 -12.09 6.41
CA GLN A 282 7.47 -11.09 6.73
C GLN A 282 7.00 -10.26 5.52
N ASP A 283 7.35 -10.64 4.30
CA ASP A 283 6.93 -9.91 3.10
C ASP A 283 5.65 -10.45 2.46
N THR A 284 5.02 -11.42 3.11
CA THR A 284 3.74 -11.99 2.71
C THR A 284 2.61 -11.27 3.43
N TYR A 285 1.50 -11.07 2.73
CA TYR A 285 0.30 -10.52 3.34
C TYR A 285 -0.37 -11.58 4.20
N ASN A 286 -0.44 -11.34 5.51
CA ASN A 286 -1.18 -12.17 6.46
C ASN A 286 -2.32 -11.35 7.09
N PRO A 287 -3.60 -11.74 6.95
CA PRO A 287 -4.74 -10.96 7.41
C PRO A 287 -4.72 -10.57 8.90
N LEU A 288 -4.06 -11.34 9.76
CA LEU A 288 -4.01 -11.09 11.20
C LEU A 288 -2.68 -10.46 11.67
N VAL A 289 -1.61 -10.67 10.92
CA VAL A 289 -0.25 -10.30 11.36
C VAL A 289 0.31 -9.14 10.55
N ARG A 290 0.12 -9.16 9.22
CA ARG A 290 0.72 -8.24 8.24
C ARG A 290 -0.34 -7.83 7.23
N SER A 291 -1.34 -7.14 7.73
CA SER A 291 -2.51 -6.69 6.98
C SER A 291 -2.51 -5.17 6.86
N CYS A 292 -3.46 -4.64 6.08
CA CYS A 292 -3.73 -3.19 6.04
C CYS A 292 -3.82 -2.55 7.43
N ALA A 293 -4.45 -3.23 8.39
CA ALA A 293 -4.61 -2.75 9.76
C ALA A 293 -3.28 -2.71 10.52
N THR A 294 -2.58 -3.84 10.61
CA THR A 294 -1.36 -3.96 11.40
C THR A 294 -0.22 -3.12 10.83
N MET A 295 -0.12 -3.03 9.50
CA MET A 295 0.92 -2.23 8.83
C MET A 295 0.67 -0.72 8.92
N ALA A 296 -0.58 -0.25 8.80
CA ALA A 296 -0.91 1.15 9.01
C ALA A 296 -0.65 1.58 10.46
N ARG A 297 -1.04 0.73 11.42
CA ARG A 297 -0.73 0.93 12.84
C ARG A 297 0.77 0.99 13.09
N TYR A 298 1.51 0.02 12.56
CA TYR A 298 2.96 -0.06 12.70
C TYR A 298 3.64 1.21 12.18
N ALA A 299 3.26 1.69 10.99
CA ALA A 299 3.80 2.92 10.41
C ALA A 299 3.57 4.15 11.31
N VAL A 300 2.35 4.31 11.86
CA VAL A 300 2.03 5.40 12.79
C VAL A 300 2.87 5.32 14.06
N LEU A 301 2.92 4.14 14.70
CA LEU A 301 3.64 3.98 15.98
C LEU A 301 5.15 4.11 15.83
N LEU A 302 5.72 3.56 14.75
CA LEU A 302 7.13 3.71 14.44
C LEU A 302 7.50 5.19 14.25
N THR A 303 6.68 5.93 13.52
CA THR A 303 6.83 7.37 13.33
C THR A 303 6.81 8.11 14.67
N VAL A 304 5.82 7.82 15.52
CA VAL A 304 5.69 8.49 16.83
C VAL A 304 6.89 8.20 17.72
N LYS A 305 7.41 6.95 17.73
CA LYS A 305 8.63 6.61 18.47
C LYS A 305 9.84 7.41 17.97
N ARG A 306 10.05 7.48 16.65
CA ARG A 306 11.10 8.33 16.05
C ARG A 306 10.98 9.80 16.43
N LEU A 307 9.76 10.33 16.43
CA LEU A 307 9.49 11.71 16.84
C LEU A 307 9.86 11.92 18.31
N ILE A 308 9.48 10.99 19.20
CA ILE A 308 9.83 11.06 20.63
C ILE A 308 11.35 11.00 20.83
N ASP A 309 12.03 10.09 20.14
CA ASP A 309 13.50 9.97 20.20
C ASP A 309 14.20 11.26 19.72
N ASN A 310 13.56 11.99 18.79
CA ASN A 310 13.99 13.31 18.33
C ASN A 310 13.47 14.48 19.18
N GLY A 311 12.94 14.20 20.38
CA GLY A 311 12.49 15.21 21.35
C GLY A 311 11.06 15.75 21.13
N GLN A 312 10.30 15.18 20.19
CA GLN A 312 8.92 15.56 19.88
C GLN A 312 7.93 14.58 20.53
N SER A 313 7.43 14.91 21.72
CA SER A 313 6.48 14.06 22.48
C SER A 313 5.17 14.78 22.86
N GLU A 314 4.97 16.02 22.40
CA GLU A 314 3.81 16.82 22.79
C GLU A 314 2.48 16.14 22.43
N GLY A 315 1.58 16.06 23.41
CA GLY A 315 0.25 15.48 23.25
C GLY A 315 0.21 13.95 23.28
N VAL A 316 1.35 13.27 23.28
CA VAL A 316 1.44 11.81 23.38
C VAL A 316 1.30 11.37 24.84
N VAL A 317 0.46 10.35 25.06
CA VAL A 317 0.26 9.73 26.37
C VAL A 317 1.19 8.51 26.45
N LEU A 318 2.42 8.74 26.92
CA LEU A 318 3.53 7.77 26.83
C LEU A 318 3.24 6.43 27.52
N ASP A 319 2.54 6.44 28.65
CA ASP A 319 2.14 5.24 29.40
C ASP A 319 1.11 4.37 28.65
N LYS A 320 0.45 4.94 27.65
CA LYS A 320 -0.54 4.26 26.79
C LYS A 320 -0.08 4.12 25.35
N LEU A 321 1.13 4.57 25.02
CA LEU A 321 1.69 4.44 23.69
C LEU A 321 2.15 2.97 23.50
N PRO A 322 1.52 2.21 22.59
CA PRO A 322 1.92 0.84 22.35
C PRO A 322 3.22 0.76 21.54
N GLU A 323 3.87 -0.40 21.59
CA GLU A 323 5.06 -0.66 20.80
C GLU A 323 4.72 -0.92 19.32
N PRO A 324 5.55 -0.45 18.37
CA PRO A 324 5.43 -0.74 16.95
C PRO A 324 5.94 -2.16 16.68
N LEU A 325 5.17 -3.17 17.07
CA LEU A 325 5.49 -4.58 16.83
C LEU A 325 4.54 -5.16 15.78
N LEU A 326 5.11 -5.98 14.89
CA LEU A 326 4.36 -6.92 14.09
C LEU A 326 4.35 -8.26 14.81
N GLY A 327 3.20 -8.95 14.81
CA GLY A 327 3.10 -10.28 15.37
C GLY A 327 3.92 -11.31 14.58
N SER A 328 3.91 -12.55 15.06
CA SER A 328 4.43 -13.71 14.33
C SER A 328 3.28 -14.60 13.88
N THR A 329 3.40 -15.19 12.69
CA THR A 329 2.45 -16.19 12.23
C THR A 329 2.53 -17.44 13.12
N GLU A 330 1.41 -17.80 13.75
CA GLU A 330 1.34 -18.99 14.60
C GLU A 330 1.03 -20.26 13.78
N VAL A 331 1.50 -21.41 14.23
CA VAL A 331 1.32 -22.70 13.52
C VAL A 331 -0.16 -23.00 13.22
N TRP A 332 -1.07 -22.67 14.14
CA TRP A 332 -2.50 -22.91 13.92
C TRP A 332 -3.07 -22.10 12.75
N MET A 333 -2.50 -20.93 12.43
CA MET A 333 -2.94 -20.08 11.32
C MET A 333 -2.71 -20.81 9.99
N LYS A 334 -1.51 -21.39 9.83
CA LYS A 334 -1.12 -22.20 8.67
C LYS A 334 -1.99 -23.45 8.56
N GLU A 335 -2.18 -24.16 9.67
CA GLU A 335 -3.07 -25.33 9.68
C GLU A 335 -4.52 -24.95 9.33
N LEU A 336 -5.01 -23.80 9.79
CA LEU A 336 -6.37 -23.36 9.53
C LEU A 336 -6.62 -23.13 8.03
N ALA A 337 -5.61 -22.64 7.30
CA ALA A 337 -5.68 -22.42 5.85
C ALA A 337 -6.02 -23.69 5.06
N HIS A 338 -5.57 -24.86 5.55
CA HIS A 338 -5.69 -26.16 4.85
C HIS A 338 -6.76 -27.10 5.41
N THR A 339 -7.55 -26.65 6.39
CA THR A 339 -8.52 -27.53 7.07
C THR A 339 -9.96 -27.37 6.58
N GLY A 340 -10.69 -28.50 6.58
CA GLY A 340 -12.15 -28.51 6.42
C GLY A 340 -12.87 -28.05 7.70
N LEU A 341 -14.22 -28.08 7.68
CA LEU A 341 -15.08 -27.58 8.78
C LEU A 341 -14.70 -28.14 10.16
N ARG A 342 -14.38 -29.43 10.26
CA ARG A 342 -13.96 -30.05 11.53
C ARG A 342 -12.66 -29.42 12.06
N GLY A 343 -11.70 -29.12 11.19
CA GLY A 343 -10.44 -28.49 11.60
C GLY A 343 -10.61 -27.02 11.96
N LEU A 344 -11.55 -26.31 11.32
CA LEU A 344 -11.97 -24.96 11.71
C LEU A 344 -12.52 -24.93 13.14
N PHE A 345 -13.46 -25.82 13.48
CA PHE A 345 -14.03 -25.88 14.84
C PHE A 345 -12.97 -26.12 15.92
N LEU A 346 -11.97 -26.97 15.65
CA LEU A 346 -10.90 -27.25 16.61
C LEU A 346 -9.96 -26.07 16.84
N ARG A 347 -9.85 -25.16 15.86
CA ARG A 347 -8.90 -24.04 15.87
C ARG A 347 -9.56 -22.68 16.11
N ALA A 348 -10.88 -22.58 15.97
CA ALA A 348 -11.64 -21.37 16.27
C ALA A 348 -11.37 -20.81 17.69
N PRO A 349 -11.20 -21.63 18.75
CA PRO A 349 -10.80 -21.11 20.05
C PRO A 349 -9.41 -20.48 20.07
N LEU A 350 -8.45 -20.99 19.28
CA LEU A 350 -7.12 -20.41 19.13
C LEU A 350 -7.20 -19.07 18.39
N ALA A 351 -7.95 -19.01 17.30
CA ALA A 351 -8.20 -17.77 16.58
C ALA A 351 -8.85 -16.70 17.46
N MET A 352 -9.88 -17.07 18.23
CA MET A 352 -10.54 -16.16 19.17
C MET A 352 -9.58 -15.69 20.27
N ARG A 353 -8.80 -16.61 20.85
CA ARG A 353 -7.78 -16.28 21.86
C ARG A 353 -6.71 -15.34 21.30
N TYR A 354 -6.29 -15.54 20.05
CA TYR A 354 -5.34 -14.67 19.37
C TYR A 354 -5.93 -13.26 19.22
N VAL A 355 -7.11 -13.14 18.62
CA VAL A 355 -7.80 -11.85 18.42
C VAL A 355 -8.04 -11.10 19.74
N MET A 356 -8.38 -11.81 20.82
CA MET A 356 -8.55 -11.22 22.15
C MET A 356 -7.24 -10.75 22.81
N ARG A 357 -6.08 -11.16 22.30
CA ARG A 357 -4.75 -10.77 22.79
C ARG A 357 -4.07 -9.76 21.87
N HIS A 358 -4.43 -9.79 20.60
CA HIS A 358 -3.83 -9.03 19.52
C HIS A 358 -4.85 -8.05 18.95
N HIS A 359 -5.22 -7.05 19.75
CA HIS A 359 -6.19 -6.02 19.36
C HIS A 359 -5.74 -5.24 18.13
N GLU A 360 -4.43 -5.18 17.86
CA GLU A 360 -3.86 -4.62 16.64
C GLU A 360 -4.32 -5.32 15.36
N SER A 361 -4.76 -6.58 15.45
CA SER A 361 -5.32 -7.35 14.33
C SER A 361 -6.80 -7.04 14.08
N VAL A 362 -7.44 -6.24 14.94
CA VAL A 362 -8.88 -5.91 14.90
C VAL A 362 -9.05 -4.45 14.47
N PRO A 363 -9.44 -4.18 13.21
CA PRO A 363 -9.49 -2.81 12.70
C PRO A 363 -10.32 -1.83 13.55
N PRO A 364 -11.49 -2.21 14.10
CA PRO A 364 -12.27 -1.33 15.00
C PRO A 364 -11.56 -0.90 16.28
N ASP A 365 -10.57 -1.65 16.75
CA ASP A 365 -9.86 -1.36 18.00
C ASP A 365 -8.73 -0.33 17.79
N LEU A 366 -8.19 -0.23 16.57
CA LEU A 366 -7.12 0.72 16.23
C LEU A 366 -7.43 2.17 16.63
N PRO A 367 -8.60 2.75 16.30
CA PRO A 367 -8.85 4.14 16.67
C PRO A 367 -9.10 4.30 18.17
N ILE A 368 -9.32 3.22 18.94
CA ILE A 368 -9.43 3.28 20.41
C ILE A 368 -8.02 3.34 21.00
N GLU A 369 -7.14 2.46 20.53
CA GLU A 369 -5.74 2.42 20.96
C GLU A 369 -5.02 3.75 20.67
N LEU A 370 -5.12 4.26 19.43
CA LEU A 370 -4.49 5.53 19.05
C LEU A 370 -5.07 6.74 19.82
N ASP A 371 -6.37 6.75 20.10
CA ASP A 371 -6.97 7.80 20.95
C ASP A 371 -6.46 7.72 22.40
N GLY A 372 -6.27 6.50 22.92
CA GLY A 372 -5.69 6.24 24.23
C GLY A 372 -4.26 6.78 24.36
N ALA A 373 -3.47 6.66 23.29
CA ALA A 373 -2.11 7.20 23.17
C ALA A 373 -2.08 8.73 22.87
N GLY A 374 -3.23 9.39 22.72
CA GLY A 374 -3.30 10.82 22.40
C GLY A 374 -3.06 11.17 20.93
N LEU A 375 -3.05 10.18 20.04
CA LEU A 375 -2.65 10.29 18.64
C LEU A 375 -3.81 10.62 17.68
N LEU A 376 -5.03 10.82 18.19
CA LEU A 376 -6.18 11.23 17.41
C LEU A 376 -6.67 12.62 17.82
N GLN A 377 -7.17 13.37 16.85
CA GLN A 377 -7.85 14.63 17.14
C GLN A 377 -9.14 14.38 17.92
N ARG A 378 -9.44 15.28 18.86
CA ARG A 378 -10.69 15.28 19.64
C ARG A 378 -11.47 16.56 19.40
N ARG A 379 -12.80 16.45 19.31
CA ARG A 379 -13.74 17.58 19.30
C ARG A 379 -14.72 17.40 20.44
N ASN A 380 -14.91 18.44 21.25
CA ASN A 380 -15.79 18.43 22.43
C ASN A 380 -15.51 17.25 23.38
N GLY A 381 -14.24 16.95 23.61
CA GLY A 381 -13.79 15.86 24.48
C GLY A 381 -13.99 14.44 23.93
N LYS A 382 -14.47 14.28 22.69
CA LYS A 382 -14.67 12.97 22.04
C LYS A 382 -13.75 12.82 20.84
N ARG A 383 -13.34 11.58 20.55
CA ARG A 383 -12.61 11.23 19.32
C ARG A 383 -13.31 11.80 18.10
N TYR A 384 -12.62 12.62 17.33
CA TYR A 384 -13.17 13.20 16.12
C TYR A 384 -13.20 12.14 15.02
N ARG A 385 -14.37 12.01 14.38
CA ARG A 385 -14.61 11.04 13.32
C ARG A 385 -15.36 11.73 12.21
N ILE A 386 -14.92 11.48 10.98
CA ILE A 386 -15.59 11.93 9.76
C ILE A 386 -16.14 10.69 9.06
N HIS A 387 -17.39 10.76 8.60
CA HIS A 387 -18.02 9.71 7.82
C HIS A 387 -18.23 10.24 6.42
N TYR A 388 -17.50 9.66 5.47
CA TYR A 388 -17.64 10.00 4.07
C TYR A 388 -18.46 8.93 3.34
N SER A 389 -19.42 9.37 2.54
CA SER A 389 -20.29 8.51 1.73
C SER A 389 -20.83 9.25 0.52
N HIS A 390 -21.28 8.50 -0.50
CA HIS A 390 -21.86 9.09 -1.71
C HIS A 390 -23.19 9.82 -1.47
N LYS A 391 -23.91 9.51 -0.38
CA LYS A 391 -25.19 10.16 -0.02
C LYS A 391 -25.01 11.35 0.93
N GLY A 392 -23.82 11.52 1.50
CA GLY A 392 -23.57 12.42 2.60
C GLY A 392 -22.44 13.40 2.31
N THR A 393 -21.51 13.48 3.25
CA THR A 393 -20.29 14.26 3.07
C THR A 393 -19.35 13.44 2.20
N THR A 394 -18.78 14.05 1.17
CA THR A 394 -17.65 13.49 0.43
C THR A 394 -16.37 14.24 0.83
N PRO A 395 -15.18 13.64 0.68
CA PRO A 395 -13.94 14.36 0.95
C PRO A 395 -13.69 15.51 -0.06
N TYR A 396 -14.32 15.44 -1.25
CA TYR A 396 -14.11 16.34 -2.39
C TYR A 396 -15.29 17.29 -2.64
N GLY A 397 -16.24 17.37 -1.71
CA GLY A 397 -17.41 18.24 -1.83
C GLY A 397 -18.56 17.68 -2.67
N ARG A 398 -19.71 18.38 -2.60
CA ARG A 398 -21.01 17.86 -3.08
C ARG A 398 -21.07 17.55 -4.58
N ALA A 399 -20.25 18.21 -5.40
CA ALA A 399 -20.27 18.04 -6.86
C ALA A 399 -19.58 16.76 -7.35
N PHE A 400 -18.90 16.00 -6.48
CA PHE A 400 -18.08 14.87 -6.90
C PHE A 400 -18.86 13.74 -7.61
N PHE A 401 -20.14 13.57 -7.30
CA PHE A 401 -21.01 12.55 -7.90
C PHE A 401 -22.21 13.12 -8.66
N ILE A 402 -22.28 14.45 -8.85
CA ILE A 402 -23.40 15.12 -9.52
C ILE A 402 -23.19 15.15 -11.02
#